data_AF-A0AAW9BT93-F1
#
_entry.id   AF-A0AAW9BT93-F1
#
_cell.length_a   1.000
_cell.length_b   1.000
_cell.length_c   1.000
_cell.angle_alpha   90.00
_cell.angle_beta   90.00
_cell.angle_gamma   90.00
#
_symmetry.space_group_name_H-M   'P 1'
#
loop_
_entity.id
_entity.type
_entity.pdbx_description
1 polymer ?
#
loop_
_entity_poly.entity_id
_entity_poly.type
_entity_poly.pdbx_seq_one_letter_code
_entity_poly.pdbx_strand_id
1 'polypeptide(L)'
;MIKKFESKIIEKLLQKPCPVSIPRSGDRGKAVNCYSISLYAGDIPLLLVDEVTRHGFGGMYFESDRFKSKVCIPFSLTYGVTVRIEHYYGLYTHTYNSVIDYCLHEWTGFYKVQTFCAWAKHAIPQFVFNKVPLQLPSRMKILEKIIAKQSVDPDKAFSSLDIMSYVYGLRWYLHPQKTEVRQKMDLYLDSFVASGELLKFASDYKITGQAVATLEKYQIEVSRAKSDRINQKMIIVLTIILAIFAGLQAKIIETSYKINLDRVIDWVLSLI
;
A
#
# COMPACT_ATOMS: atom_id res chain seq x y z
N MET A 1 8.40 -5.53 -49.47
CA MET A 1 7.08 -4.92 -49.18
C MET A 1 6.98 -4.46 -47.73
N ILE A 2 7.36 -5.30 -46.74
CA ILE A 2 7.34 -4.99 -45.29
C ILE A 2 8.14 -3.71 -44.92
N LYS A 3 9.38 -3.54 -45.40
CA LYS A 3 10.21 -2.36 -45.08
C LYS A 3 9.63 -1.00 -45.53
N LYS A 4 8.83 -0.97 -46.62
CA LYS A 4 8.19 0.26 -47.12
C LYS A 4 6.96 0.65 -46.28
N PHE A 5 6.31 -0.35 -45.69
CA PHE A 5 5.20 -0.13 -44.76
C PHE A 5 5.73 0.37 -43.41
N GLU A 6 6.79 -0.26 -42.89
CA GLU A 6 7.45 0.15 -41.65
C GLU A 6 7.97 1.58 -41.73
N SER A 7 8.67 1.94 -42.82
CA SER A 7 9.20 3.29 -43.01
C SER A 7 8.09 4.35 -43.00
N LYS A 8 6.94 4.05 -43.60
CA LYS A 8 5.78 4.98 -43.67
C LYS A 8 5.11 5.16 -42.31
N ILE A 9 5.07 4.11 -41.48
CA ILE A 9 4.55 4.22 -40.11
C ILE A 9 5.51 5.04 -39.25
N ILE A 10 6.82 4.75 -39.32
CA ILE A 10 7.84 5.50 -38.60
C ILE A 10 7.77 6.98 -38.98
N GLU A 11 7.69 7.30 -40.27
CA GLU A 11 7.53 8.67 -40.75
C GLU A 11 6.29 9.37 -40.17
N LYS A 12 5.16 8.65 -40.07
CA LYS A 12 3.94 9.19 -39.43
C LYS A 12 4.13 9.44 -37.93
N LEU A 13 4.85 8.57 -37.23
CA LEU A 13 5.11 8.72 -35.79
C LEU A 13 6.05 9.90 -35.48
N LEU A 14 7.02 10.15 -36.35
CA LEU A 14 7.94 11.29 -36.25
C LEU A 14 7.25 12.65 -36.39
N GLN A 15 5.99 12.70 -36.86
CA GLN A 15 5.18 13.93 -36.86
C GLN A 15 4.73 14.36 -35.46
N LYS A 16 4.85 13.50 -34.45
CA LYS A 16 4.61 13.80 -33.03
C LYS A 16 5.87 13.52 -32.20
N PRO A 17 6.96 14.26 -32.44
CA PRO A 17 8.23 14.01 -31.79
C PRO A 17 8.13 14.37 -30.30
N CYS A 18 8.92 13.68 -29.48
CA CYS A 18 9.06 14.05 -28.08
C CYS A 18 9.90 15.33 -27.91
N PRO A 19 9.55 16.19 -26.92
CA PRO A 19 10.37 17.34 -26.58
C PRO A 19 11.72 16.88 -25.99
N VAL A 20 12.72 17.76 -26.06
CA VAL A 20 14.09 17.51 -25.53
C VAL A 20 14.07 17.07 -24.05
N SER A 21 13.13 17.60 -23.27
CA SER A 21 12.88 17.16 -21.89
C SER A 21 11.42 16.76 -21.74
N ILE A 22 11.16 15.49 -21.48
CA ILE A 22 9.81 14.95 -21.31
C ILE A 22 9.36 15.19 -19.86
N PRO A 23 8.34 16.01 -19.61
CA PRO A 23 7.84 16.22 -18.24
C PRO A 23 7.20 14.92 -17.73
N ARG A 24 7.58 14.50 -16.52
CA ARG A 24 7.07 13.26 -15.89
C ARG A 24 6.22 13.49 -14.64
N SER A 25 5.81 14.73 -14.40
CA SER A 25 5.00 15.10 -13.23
C SER A 25 4.06 16.26 -13.55
N GLY A 26 3.03 16.42 -12.71
CA GLY A 26 2.03 17.47 -12.81
C GLY A 26 1.18 17.40 -14.07
N ASP A 27 0.47 18.48 -14.38
CA ASP A 27 -0.45 18.53 -15.52
C ASP A 27 0.28 18.54 -16.86
N ARG A 28 1.51 19.09 -16.90
CA ARG A 28 2.40 18.99 -18.07
C ARG A 28 2.73 17.54 -18.40
N GLY A 29 3.02 16.71 -17.38
CA GLY A 29 3.26 15.29 -17.57
C GLY A 29 2.03 14.52 -18.04
N LYS A 30 0.83 14.86 -17.53
CA LYS A 30 -0.43 14.23 -17.97
C LYS A 30 -0.79 14.54 -19.42
N ALA A 31 -0.39 15.71 -19.93
CA ALA A 31 -0.65 16.13 -21.31
C ALA A 31 0.33 15.55 -22.33
N VAL A 32 1.37 14.82 -21.91
CA VAL A 32 2.36 14.24 -22.82
C VAL A 32 1.70 13.19 -23.70
N ASN A 33 1.86 13.34 -25.01
CA ASN A 33 1.50 12.34 -26.01
C ASN A 33 2.48 12.44 -27.18
N CYS A 34 3.61 11.74 -27.07
CA CYS A 34 4.69 11.81 -28.06
C CYS A 34 5.35 10.45 -28.26
N TYR A 35 6.02 10.30 -29.40
CA TYR A 35 6.74 9.08 -29.76
C TYR A 35 8.24 9.34 -29.84
N SER A 36 9.02 8.39 -29.37
CA SER A 36 10.46 8.29 -29.56
C SER A 36 10.78 6.96 -30.22
N ILE A 37 11.64 6.96 -31.23
CA ILE A 37 11.94 5.77 -32.03
C ILE A 37 13.44 5.54 -31.99
N SER A 38 13.85 4.34 -31.58
CA SER A 38 15.24 3.97 -31.44
C SER A 38 15.53 2.64 -32.11
N LEU A 39 16.70 2.54 -32.75
CA LEU A 39 17.22 1.31 -33.33
C LEU A 39 18.17 0.64 -32.34
N TYR A 40 18.06 -0.67 -32.20
CA TYR A 40 18.87 -1.49 -31.30
C TYR A 40 19.54 -2.63 -32.05
N ALA A 41 20.78 -2.96 -31.69
CA ALA A 41 21.41 -4.23 -32.05
C ALA A 41 21.46 -5.12 -30.81
N GLY A 42 20.55 -6.09 -30.71
CA GLY A 42 20.29 -6.79 -29.45
C GLY A 42 19.74 -5.82 -28.40
N ASP A 43 20.49 -5.64 -27.30
CA ASP A 43 20.14 -4.73 -26.20
C ASP A 43 20.89 -3.39 -26.23
N ILE A 44 21.74 -3.17 -27.24
CA ILE A 44 22.55 -1.95 -27.34
C ILE A 44 21.81 -0.92 -28.22
N PRO A 45 21.52 0.29 -27.70
CA PRO A 45 20.96 1.35 -28.52
C PRO A 45 21.99 1.82 -29.54
N LEU A 46 21.57 1.93 -30.80
CA LEU A 46 22.43 2.37 -31.91
C LEU A 46 22.09 3.78 -32.39
N LEU A 47 20.80 4.03 -32.65
CA LEU A 47 20.37 5.26 -33.31
C LEU A 47 19.03 5.71 -32.74
N LEU A 48 18.93 6.95 -32.30
CA LEU A 48 17.66 7.64 -32.07
C LEU A 48 17.22 8.25 -33.41
N VAL A 49 16.09 7.79 -33.95
CA VAL A 49 15.63 8.15 -35.29
C VAL A 49 14.93 9.51 -35.23
N ASP A 50 15.42 10.46 -36.02
CA ASP A 50 14.81 11.79 -36.18
C ASP A 50 14.10 11.92 -37.53
N GLU A 51 14.59 11.23 -38.57
CA GLU A 51 14.07 11.31 -39.94
C GLU A 51 14.18 9.99 -40.72
N VAL A 52 13.32 9.83 -41.71
CA VAL A 52 13.36 8.72 -42.67
C VAL A 52 13.78 9.27 -44.02
N THR A 53 14.95 8.86 -44.51
CA THR A 53 15.45 9.27 -45.84
C THR A 53 15.11 8.22 -46.90
N ARG A 54 15.32 8.54 -48.19
CA ARG A 54 15.10 7.59 -49.29
C ARG A 54 15.98 6.33 -49.21
N HIS A 55 17.09 6.40 -48.48
CA HIS A 55 18.12 5.36 -48.46
C HIS A 55 18.31 4.72 -47.08
N GLY A 56 17.74 5.28 -46.00
CA GLY A 56 17.95 4.80 -44.65
C GLY A 56 17.29 5.63 -43.55
N PHE A 57 17.58 5.29 -42.29
CA PHE A 57 17.14 6.03 -41.10
C PHE A 57 18.20 7.06 -40.69
N GLY A 58 17.80 8.32 -40.62
CA GLY A 58 18.64 9.42 -40.15
C GLY A 58 18.34 9.75 -38.69
N GLY A 59 19.38 10.06 -37.91
CA GLY A 59 19.19 10.43 -36.53
C GLY A 59 20.48 10.56 -35.73
N MET A 60 20.36 10.55 -34.42
CA MET A 60 21.49 10.67 -33.50
C MET A 60 22.03 9.29 -33.14
N TYR A 61 23.30 9.05 -33.42
CA TYR A 61 24.02 7.82 -33.08
C TYR A 61 24.42 7.82 -31.61
N PHE A 62 24.35 6.63 -31.00
CA PHE A 62 24.70 6.42 -29.61
C PHE A 62 26.21 6.26 -29.45
N GLU A 63 26.85 7.24 -28.82
CA GLU A 63 28.30 7.28 -28.61
C GLU A 63 28.62 7.76 -27.20
N SER A 64 29.44 6.98 -26.47
CA SER A 64 29.88 7.32 -25.11
C SER A 64 28.71 7.70 -24.18
N ASP A 65 27.72 6.82 -24.09
CA ASP A 65 26.55 6.91 -23.20
C ASP A 65 25.55 8.02 -23.53
N ARG A 66 25.68 8.68 -24.70
CA ARG A 66 24.75 9.72 -25.15
C ARG A 66 24.52 9.68 -26.66
N PHE A 67 23.37 10.17 -27.08
CA PHE A 67 23.06 10.42 -28.49
C PHE A 67 23.64 11.78 -28.90
N LYS A 68 24.60 11.81 -29.84
CA LYS A 68 25.31 13.05 -30.22
C LYS A 68 25.56 13.20 -31.72
N SER A 69 26.01 12.13 -32.36
CA SER A 69 26.56 12.21 -33.71
C SER A 69 25.45 11.96 -34.73
N LYS A 70 25.14 12.94 -35.59
CA LYS A 70 24.12 12.74 -36.65
C LYS A 70 24.65 11.77 -37.71
N VAL A 71 23.98 10.63 -37.86
CA VAL A 71 24.35 9.56 -38.79
C VAL A 71 23.10 9.08 -39.53
N CYS A 72 23.28 8.64 -40.79
CA CYS A 72 22.25 7.95 -41.54
C CYS A 72 22.65 6.49 -41.74
N ILE A 73 21.82 5.56 -41.25
CA ILE A 73 22.02 4.12 -41.40
C ILE A 73 21.24 3.64 -42.63
N PRO A 74 21.92 3.18 -43.70
CA PRO A 74 21.26 2.65 -44.89
C PRO A 74 20.40 1.41 -44.59
N PHE A 75 19.29 1.24 -45.32
CA PHE A 75 18.39 0.07 -45.16
C PHE A 75 19.05 -1.29 -45.42
N SER A 76 20.21 -1.30 -46.09
CA SER A 76 21.03 -2.50 -46.31
C SER A 76 21.74 -2.97 -45.03
N LEU A 77 22.08 -2.04 -44.13
CA LEU A 77 22.80 -2.32 -42.87
C LEU A 77 21.87 -2.51 -41.67
N THR A 78 20.55 -2.47 -41.87
CA THR A 78 19.58 -2.73 -40.79
C THR A 78 19.30 -4.22 -40.57
N TYR A 79 20.13 -5.12 -41.09
CA TYR A 79 19.98 -6.55 -40.89
C TYR A 79 20.41 -6.92 -39.46
N GLY A 80 19.51 -7.55 -38.69
CA GLY A 80 19.74 -7.86 -37.27
C GLY A 80 19.49 -6.69 -36.30
N VAL A 81 19.02 -5.54 -36.80
CA VAL A 81 18.66 -4.37 -35.99
C VAL A 81 17.15 -4.41 -35.68
N THR A 82 16.79 -4.25 -34.42
CA THR A 82 15.40 -4.17 -33.96
C THR A 82 14.95 -2.72 -33.80
N VAL A 83 13.70 -2.45 -34.12
CA VAL A 83 13.09 -1.12 -33.97
C VAL A 83 12.31 -1.09 -32.67
N ARG A 84 12.70 -0.21 -31.74
CA ARG A 84 11.95 0.04 -30.51
C ARG A 84 11.22 1.37 -30.60
N ILE A 85 9.91 1.34 -30.36
CA ILE A 85 9.07 2.54 -30.33
C ILE A 85 8.64 2.77 -28.89
N GLU A 86 8.95 3.94 -28.35
CA GLU A 86 8.51 4.37 -27.04
C GLU A 86 7.40 5.40 -27.20
N HIS A 87 6.23 5.08 -26.67
CA HIS A 87 5.09 6.00 -26.63
C HIS A 87 4.94 6.54 -25.22
N TYR A 88 5.20 7.83 -25.07
CA TYR A 88 4.98 8.54 -23.83
C TYR A 88 3.54 9.05 -23.83
N TYR A 89 2.70 8.41 -23.02
CA TYR A 89 1.29 8.74 -22.87
C TYR A 89 0.98 9.10 -21.42
N GLY A 90 0.83 10.39 -21.17
CA GLY A 90 0.73 10.96 -19.83
C GLY A 90 1.95 10.62 -18.98
N LEU A 91 1.70 10.09 -17.78
CA LEU A 91 2.75 9.69 -16.83
C LEU A 91 3.28 8.26 -17.06
N TYR A 92 2.85 7.60 -18.13
CA TYR A 92 3.21 6.22 -18.44
C TYR A 92 4.01 6.16 -19.74
N THR A 93 4.84 5.13 -19.85
CA THR A 93 5.65 4.87 -21.05
C THR A 93 5.32 3.47 -21.51
N HIS A 94 4.96 3.35 -22.79
CA HIS A 94 4.70 2.07 -23.45
C HIS A 94 5.81 1.80 -24.43
N THR A 95 6.40 0.61 -24.36
CA THR A 95 7.52 0.21 -25.20
C THR A 95 7.09 -0.90 -26.14
N TYR A 96 7.26 -0.69 -27.43
CA TYR A 96 6.95 -1.67 -28.48
C TYR A 96 8.25 -2.14 -29.13
N ASN A 97 8.40 -3.46 -29.31
CA ASN A 97 9.64 -4.05 -29.83
C ASN A 97 9.66 -4.17 -31.37
N SER A 98 8.55 -3.84 -32.03
CA SER A 98 8.47 -3.79 -33.48
C SER A 98 7.35 -2.86 -33.95
N VAL A 99 7.36 -2.50 -35.23
CA VAL A 99 6.29 -1.69 -35.85
C VAL A 99 4.95 -2.44 -35.88
N ILE A 100 4.99 -3.76 -36.08
CA ILE A 100 3.78 -4.61 -36.08
C ILE A 100 3.18 -4.67 -34.69
N ASP A 101 4.02 -4.87 -33.67
CA ASP A 101 3.63 -4.87 -32.26
C ASP A 101 2.96 -3.53 -31.86
N TYR A 102 3.56 -2.41 -32.28
CA TYR A 102 2.95 -1.08 -32.15
C TYR A 102 1.57 -1.01 -32.83
N CYS A 103 1.44 -1.46 -34.08
CA CYS A 103 0.17 -1.40 -34.81
C CYS A 103 -0.93 -2.20 -34.12
N LEU A 104 -0.63 -3.40 -33.60
CA LEU A 104 -1.58 -4.22 -32.88
C LEU A 104 -2.06 -3.54 -31.59
N HIS A 105 -1.13 -2.99 -30.81
CA HIS A 105 -1.44 -2.33 -29.54
C HIS A 105 -2.19 -1.00 -29.71
N GLU A 106 -1.79 -0.19 -30.70
CA GLU A 106 -2.44 1.10 -30.96
C GLU A 106 -3.84 0.90 -31.57
N TRP A 107 -4.00 -0.07 -32.48
CA TRP A 107 -5.29 -0.35 -33.12
C TRP A 107 -6.31 -0.92 -32.13
N THR A 108 -5.89 -1.83 -31.26
CA THR A 108 -6.74 -2.37 -30.19
C THR A 108 -7.00 -1.38 -29.06
N GLY A 109 -6.22 -0.29 -28.99
CA GLY A 109 -6.29 0.68 -27.89
C GLY A 109 -5.82 0.10 -26.55
N PHE A 110 -5.10 -1.02 -26.57
CA PHE A 110 -4.69 -1.76 -25.37
C PHE A 110 -3.85 -0.90 -24.40
N TYR A 111 -3.00 -0.02 -24.93
CA TYR A 111 -2.19 0.90 -24.11
C TYR A 111 -3.05 1.80 -23.21
N LYS A 112 -4.27 2.18 -23.63
CA LYS A 112 -5.20 2.98 -22.82
C LYS A 112 -5.71 2.18 -21.63
N VAL A 113 -6.03 0.90 -21.86
CA VAL A 113 -6.45 -0.02 -20.81
C VAL A 113 -5.29 -0.26 -19.84
N GLN A 114 -4.08 -0.52 -20.33
CA GLN A 114 -2.89 -0.67 -19.48
C GLN A 114 -2.62 0.58 -18.64
N THR A 115 -2.71 1.76 -19.25
CA THR A 115 -2.58 3.06 -18.56
C THR A 115 -3.65 3.21 -17.48
N PHE A 116 -4.91 2.91 -17.81
CA PHE A 116 -6.02 3.00 -16.87
C PHE A 116 -5.83 2.03 -15.71
N CYS A 117 -5.49 0.77 -15.97
CA CYS A 117 -5.22 -0.24 -14.94
C CYS A 117 -4.07 0.17 -14.03
N ALA A 118 -2.97 0.68 -14.59
CA ALA A 118 -1.82 1.15 -13.82
C ALA A 118 -2.19 2.34 -12.94
N TRP A 119 -2.94 3.31 -13.47
CA TRP A 119 -3.46 4.43 -12.70
C TRP A 119 -4.43 3.98 -11.60
N ALA A 120 -5.40 3.13 -11.95
CA ALA A 120 -6.43 2.61 -11.07
C ALA A 120 -5.82 1.84 -9.88
N LYS A 121 -4.76 1.06 -10.11
CA LYS A 121 -4.03 0.32 -9.08
C LYS A 121 -3.55 1.22 -7.92
N HIS A 122 -3.20 2.47 -8.20
CA HIS A 122 -2.75 3.42 -7.19
C HIS A 122 -3.86 4.38 -6.74
N ALA A 123 -4.67 4.87 -7.68
CA ALA A 123 -5.70 5.87 -7.41
C ALA A 123 -6.89 5.30 -6.63
N ILE A 124 -7.37 4.11 -6.96
CA ILE A 124 -8.56 3.52 -6.31
C ILE A 124 -8.31 3.26 -4.83
N PRO A 125 -7.23 2.56 -4.41
CA PRO A 125 -6.98 2.34 -2.99
C PRO A 125 -6.81 3.64 -2.21
N GLN A 126 -6.16 4.66 -2.79
CA GLN A 126 -6.03 5.97 -2.14
C GLN A 126 -7.38 6.66 -1.98
N PHE A 127 -8.23 6.61 -3.01
CA PHE A 127 -9.56 7.20 -2.96
C PHE A 127 -10.45 6.51 -1.91
N VAL A 128 -10.43 5.18 -1.85
CA VAL A 128 -11.15 4.42 -0.83
C VAL A 128 -10.62 4.74 0.56
N PHE A 129 -9.28 4.76 0.73
CA PHE A 129 -8.65 5.10 2.00
C PHE A 129 -9.01 6.51 2.47
N ASN A 130 -9.07 7.49 1.57
CA ASN A 130 -9.43 8.87 1.88
C ASN A 130 -10.88 9.07 2.34
N LYS A 131 -11.78 8.11 2.08
CA LYS A 131 -13.16 8.15 2.56
C LYS A 131 -13.33 7.54 3.94
N VAL A 132 -12.38 6.71 4.37
CA VAL A 132 -12.45 6.06 5.68
C VAL A 132 -11.84 7.02 6.71
N PRO A 133 -12.59 7.41 7.76
CA PRO A 133 -12.05 8.30 8.78
C PRO A 133 -10.87 7.64 9.50
N LEU A 134 -9.78 8.40 9.66
CA LEU A 134 -8.60 7.93 10.37
C LEU A 134 -8.82 8.04 11.87
N GLN A 135 -9.25 6.94 12.48
CA GLN A 135 -9.36 6.84 13.93
C GLN A 135 -8.06 6.30 14.51
N LEU A 136 -7.47 7.06 15.44
CA LEU A 136 -6.31 6.61 16.21
C LEU A 136 -6.69 5.42 17.08
N PRO A 137 -5.89 4.35 17.09
CA PRO A 137 -6.04 3.30 18.08
C PRO A 137 -5.95 3.88 19.50
N SER A 138 -6.42 3.13 20.49
CA SER A 138 -6.28 3.55 21.88
C SER A 138 -4.81 3.80 22.24
N ARG A 139 -4.57 4.68 23.23
CA ARG A 139 -3.22 4.99 23.73
C ARG A 139 -2.39 3.73 23.91
N MET A 140 -2.89 2.74 24.63
CA MET A 140 -2.11 1.52 24.90
C MET A 140 -1.85 0.67 23.65
N LYS A 141 -2.76 0.65 22.67
CA LYS A 141 -2.53 0.00 21.37
C LYS A 141 -1.44 0.72 20.56
N ILE A 142 -1.30 2.03 20.72
CA ILE A 142 -0.19 2.78 20.12
C ILE A 142 1.12 2.44 20.82
N LEU A 143 1.14 2.35 22.17
CA LEU A 143 2.33 1.94 22.91
C LEU A 143 2.80 0.53 22.49
N GLU A 144 1.86 -0.41 22.36
CA GLU A 144 2.11 -1.76 21.85
C GLU A 144 2.77 -1.74 20.45
N LYS A 145 2.25 -0.92 19.53
CA LYS A 145 2.82 -0.76 18.19
C LYS A 145 4.20 -0.11 18.20
N ILE A 146 4.43 0.88 19.06
CA ILE A 146 5.74 1.53 19.21
C ILE A 146 6.77 0.51 19.69
N ILE A 147 6.46 -0.25 20.74
CA ILE A 147 7.34 -1.30 21.28
C ILE A 147 7.62 -2.36 20.20
N ALA A 148 6.59 -2.86 19.51
CA ALA A 148 6.75 -3.85 18.45
C ALA A 148 7.67 -3.37 17.32
N LYS A 149 7.55 -2.10 16.91
CA LYS A 149 8.43 -1.49 15.91
C LYS A 149 9.86 -1.38 16.42
N GLN A 150 10.03 -0.94 17.67
CA GLN A 150 11.35 -0.69 18.26
C GLN A 150 12.09 -1.99 18.60
N SER A 151 11.39 -3.11 18.83
CA SER A 151 12.03 -4.42 18.99
C SER A 151 12.80 -4.88 17.75
N VAL A 152 12.47 -4.36 16.57
CA VAL A 152 13.22 -4.62 15.33
C VAL A 152 14.47 -3.76 15.24
N ASP A 153 14.36 -2.47 15.58
CA ASP A 153 15.46 -1.49 15.53
C ASP A 153 15.61 -0.75 16.88
N PRO A 154 16.20 -1.37 17.93
CA PRO A 154 16.17 -0.84 19.31
C PRO A 154 16.82 0.53 19.51
N ASP A 155 17.88 0.83 18.76
CA ASP A 155 18.65 2.06 18.91
C ASP A 155 18.13 3.23 18.09
N LYS A 156 17.22 2.97 17.15
CA LYS A 156 16.76 3.97 16.19
C LYS A 156 15.71 4.89 16.82
N ALA A 157 15.99 6.18 16.91
CA ALA A 157 14.97 7.15 17.30
C ALA A 157 13.86 7.22 16.23
N PHE A 158 12.64 7.53 16.64
CA PHE A 158 11.49 7.61 15.74
C PHE A 158 10.71 8.92 15.93
N SER A 159 10.13 9.41 14.85
CA SER A 159 9.24 10.57 14.87
C SER A 159 7.76 10.16 14.86
N SER A 160 6.87 11.13 15.07
CA SER A 160 5.43 10.95 14.87
C SER A 160 5.09 10.46 13.46
N LEU A 161 5.82 10.91 12.43
CA LEU A 161 5.62 10.47 11.04
C LEU A 161 5.94 8.98 10.86
N ASP A 162 6.96 8.50 11.55
CA ASP A 162 7.40 7.11 11.51
C ASP A 162 6.35 6.18 12.13
N ILE A 163 5.73 6.60 13.23
CA ILE A 163 4.66 5.84 13.88
C ILE A 163 3.38 5.91 13.05
N MET A 164 3.00 7.08 12.54
CA MET A 164 1.85 7.22 11.64
C MET A 164 1.98 6.32 10.41
N SER A 165 3.17 6.28 9.80
CA SER A 165 3.45 5.42 8.65
C SER A 165 3.42 3.94 9.01
N TYR A 166 3.82 3.56 10.22
CA TYR A 166 3.72 2.19 10.71
C TYR A 166 2.26 1.79 11.01
N VAL A 167 1.46 2.71 11.54
CA VAL A 167 0.05 2.45 11.91
C VAL A 167 -0.86 2.36 10.69
N TYR A 168 -0.68 3.25 9.71
CA TYR A 168 -1.61 3.43 8.58
C TYR A 168 -1.00 3.16 7.19
N GLY A 169 0.31 2.95 7.09
CA GLY A 169 1.03 2.86 5.82
C GLY A 169 1.14 4.22 5.12
N LEU A 170 1.97 4.33 4.08
CA LEU A 170 2.31 5.61 3.44
C LEU A 170 1.12 6.40 2.83
N ARG A 171 -0.07 5.79 2.70
CA ARG A 171 -1.26 6.46 2.14
C ARG A 171 -1.80 7.59 3.02
N TRP A 172 -1.49 7.58 4.32
CA TRP A 172 -1.96 8.60 5.25
C TRP A 172 -1.42 10.01 4.92
N TYR A 173 -0.25 10.12 4.24
CA TYR A 173 0.34 11.40 3.82
C TYR A 173 -0.54 12.22 2.86
N LEU A 174 -1.40 11.54 2.10
CA LEU A 174 -2.33 12.15 1.15
C LEU A 174 -3.77 12.17 1.68
N HIS A 175 -3.99 11.76 2.94
CA HIS A 175 -5.31 11.74 3.54
C HIS A 175 -5.77 13.17 3.89
N PRO A 176 -7.06 13.52 3.70
CA PRO A 176 -7.58 14.84 4.05
C PRO A 176 -7.37 15.21 5.53
N GLN A 177 -7.56 14.24 6.43
CA GLN A 177 -7.39 14.41 7.88
C GLN A 177 -5.95 14.27 8.38
N LYS A 178 -4.94 14.20 7.50
CA LYS A 178 -3.55 13.89 7.89
C LYS A 178 -3.00 14.80 8.99
N THR A 179 -3.35 16.09 8.96
CA THR A 179 -2.86 17.09 9.91
C THR A 179 -3.48 16.88 11.29
N GLU A 180 -4.81 16.72 11.34
CA GLU A 180 -5.54 16.52 12.59
C GLU A 180 -5.11 15.23 13.29
N VAL A 181 -5.00 14.13 12.54
CA VAL A 181 -4.62 12.82 13.10
C VAL A 181 -3.17 12.85 13.57
N ARG A 182 -2.28 13.52 12.83
CA ARG A 182 -0.89 13.70 13.28
C ARG A 182 -0.82 14.48 14.58
N GLN A 183 -1.56 15.59 14.71
CA GLN A 183 -1.59 16.36 15.95
C GLN A 183 -2.09 15.53 17.14
N LYS A 184 -3.10 14.68 16.93
CA LYS A 184 -3.56 13.74 17.96
C LYS A 184 -2.51 12.67 18.30
N MET A 185 -1.75 12.19 17.32
CA MET A 185 -0.60 11.31 17.58
C MET A 185 0.47 12.02 18.41
N ASP A 186 0.78 13.28 18.10
CA ASP A 186 1.75 14.08 18.86
C ASP A 186 1.32 14.21 20.32
N LEU A 187 0.04 14.48 20.58
CA LEU A 187 -0.52 14.49 21.95
C LEU A 187 -0.36 13.15 22.67
N TYR A 188 -0.51 12.02 21.96
CA TYR A 188 -0.31 10.70 22.55
C TYR A 188 1.17 10.46 22.88
N LEU A 189 2.07 10.82 21.98
CA LEU A 189 3.52 10.71 22.21
C LEU A 189 3.96 11.58 23.39
N ASP A 190 3.49 12.82 23.45
CA ASP A 190 3.76 13.71 24.58
C ASP A 190 3.15 13.15 25.89
N SER A 191 1.99 12.48 25.83
CA SER A 191 1.42 11.79 27.00
C SER A 191 2.28 10.62 27.49
N PHE A 192 3.01 9.93 26.62
CA PHE A 192 3.96 8.88 27.03
C PHE A 192 5.27 9.47 27.56
N VAL A 193 5.66 10.64 27.07
CA VAL A 193 6.80 11.36 27.66
C VAL A 193 6.45 11.78 29.09
N ALA A 194 5.24 12.29 29.32
CA ALA A 194 4.78 12.73 30.63
C ALA A 194 4.76 11.61 31.68
N SER A 195 4.41 10.37 31.30
CA SER A 195 4.41 9.20 32.19
C SER A 195 5.69 8.36 32.14
N GLY A 196 6.70 8.81 31.38
CA GLY A 196 8.05 8.24 31.37
C GLY A 196 8.26 7.02 30.48
N GLU A 197 7.26 6.57 29.71
CA GLU A 197 7.41 5.48 28.74
C GLU A 197 8.29 5.88 27.54
N LEU A 198 8.32 7.16 27.18
CA LEU A 198 9.15 7.70 26.10
C LEU A 198 10.07 8.82 26.58
N LEU A 199 11.23 8.94 25.95
CA LEU A 199 12.10 10.12 26.01
C LEU A 199 11.99 10.91 24.72
N LYS A 200 11.98 12.25 24.82
CA LYS A 200 11.93 13.16 23.68
C LYS A 200 13.31 13.78 23.44
N PHE A 201 13.79 13.69 22.21
CA PHE A 201 15.03 14.29 21.73
C PHE A 201 14.71 15.19 20.53
N ALA A 202 14.61 16.50 20.76
CA ALA A 202 14.17 17.47 19.75
C ALA A 202 12.82 17.07 19.10
N SER A 203 12.83 16.54 17.89
CA SER A 203 11.64 16.08 17.14
C SER A 203 11.35 14.58 17.26
N ASP A 204 12.28 13.83 17.85
CA ASP A 204 12.26 12.37 17.84
C ASP A 204 12.05 11.81 19.25
N TYR A 205 11.71 10.53 19.31
CA TYR A 205 11.37 9.81 20.52
C TYR A 205 12.17 8.51 20.61
N LYS A 206 12.46 8.09 21.84
CA LYS A 206 13.05 6.77 22.15
C LYS A 206 12.26 6.10 23.27
N ILE A 207 12.11 4.78 23.20
CA ILE A 207 11.45 4.01 24.25
C ILE A 207 12.31 3.92 25.51
N THR A 208 11.67 3.78 26.66
CA THR A 208 12.31 3.45 27.93
C THR A 208 11.87 2.07 28.43
N GLY A 209 12.54 1.54 29.46
CA GLY A 209 12.09 0.32 30.15
C GLY A 209 10.69 0.47 30.78
N GLN A 210 10.30 1.70 31.14
CA GLN A 210 8.96 1.98 31.68
C GLN A 210 7.86 1.69 30.65
N ALA A 211 8.13 1.82 29.34
CA ALA A 211 7.17 1.47 28.30
C ALA A 211 6.75 0.00 28.37
N VAL A 212 7.74 -0.89 28.52
CA VAL A 212 7.53 -2.34 28.59
C VAL A 212 6.75 -2.69 29.85
N ALA A 213 7.19 -2.17 31.01
CA ALA A 213 6.51 -2.40 32.29
C ALA A 213 5.06 -1.91 32.28
N THR A 214 4.80 -0.74 31.68
CA THR A 214 3.45 -0.20 31.53
C THR A 214 2.57 -1.08 30.65
N LEU A 215 3.10 -1.58 29.52
CA LEU A 215 2.36 -2.47 28.63
C LEU A 215 2.03 -3.81 29.31
N GLU A 216 3.00 -4.42 29.98
CA GLU A 216 2.81 -5.67 30.74
C GLU A 216 1.74 -5.51 31.82
N LYS A 217 1.84 -4.43 32.63
CA LYS A 217 0.85 -4.13 33.66
C LYS A 217 -0.56 -4.01 33.07
N TYR A 218 -0.69 -3.29 31.97
CA TYR A 218 -1.98 -3.16 31.28
C TYR A 218 -2.50 -4.51 30.77
N GLN A 219 -1.66 -5.34 30.18
CA GLN A 219 -2.07 -6.67 29.70
C GLN A 219 -2.55 -7.57 30.85
N ILE A 220 -1.90 -7.51 32.01
CA ILE A 220 -2.32 -8.22 33.23
C ILE A 220 -3.68 -7.70 33.70
N GLU A 221 -3.88 -6.38 33.76
CA GLU A 221 -5.16 -5.77 34.17
C GLU A 221 -6.30 -6.14 33.22
N VAL A 222 -6.07 -6.10 31.90
CA VAL A 222 -7.07 -6.53 30.90
C VAL A 222 -7.41 -8.01 31.05
N SER A 223 -6.41 -8.86 31.31
CA SER A 223 -6.60 -10.30 31.51
C SER A 223 -7.40 -10.59 32.79
N ARG A 224 -7.09 -9.89 33.89
CA ARG A 224 -7.84 -9.98 35.15
C ARG A 224 -9.29 -9.53 34.96
N ALA A 225 -9.52 -8.35 34.37
CA ALA A 225 -10.86 -7.84 34.12
C ALA A 225 -11.70 -8.80 33.24
N LYS A 226 -11.07 -9.47 32.27
CA LYS A 226 -11.73 -10.51 31.46
C LYS A 226 -12.13 -11.71 32.32
N SER A 227 -11.22 -12.22 33.14
CA SER A 227 -11.50 -13.34 34.05
C SER A 227 -12.58 -12.99 35.08
N ASP A 228 -12.52 -11.81 35.68
CA ASP A 228 -13.52 -11.33 36.64
C ASP A 228 -14.89 -11.23 36.01
N ARG A 229 -14.98 -10.74 34.76
CA ARG A 229 -16.25 -10.69 34.02
C ARG A 229 -16.83 -12.07 33.73
N ILE A 230 -15.98 -13.06 33.44
CA ILE A 230 -16.41 -14.45 33.26
C ILE A 230 -16.91 -15.01 34.59
N ASN A 231 -16.15 -14.83 35.66
CA ASN A 231 -16.50 -15.30 37.00
C ASN A 231 -17.82 -14.67 37.48
N GLN A 232 -18.02 -13.37 37.30
CA GLN A 232 -19.27 -12.68 37.63
C GLN A 232 -20.46 -13.24 36.85
N LYS A 233 -20.31 -13.53 35.56
CA LYS A 233 -21.37 -14.16 34.77
C LYS A 233 -21.71 -15.55 35.32
N MET A 234 -20.71 -16.35 35.68
CA MET A 234 -20.92 -17.67 36.27
C MET A 234 -21.65 -17.56 37.61
N ILE A 235 -21.30 -16.59 38.46
CA ILE A 235 -22.00 -16.32 39.72
C ILE A 235 -23.46 -15.95 39.46
N ILE A 236 -23.75 -15.04 38.51
CA ILE A 236 -25.13 -14.66 38.17
C ILE A 236 -25.94 -15.88 37.73
N VAL A 237 -25.38 -16.73 36.88
CA VAL A 237 -26.05 -17.97 36.42
C VAL A 237 -26.32 -18.89 37.61
N LEU A 238 -25.34 -19.09 38.49
CA LEU A 238 -25.50 -19.91 39.69
C LEU A 238 -26.57 -19.33 40.63
N THR A 239 -26.60 -18.02 40.83
CA THR A 239 -27.62 -17.35 41.67
C THR A 239 -29.02 -17.54 41.10
N ILE A 240 -29.20 -17.47 39.77
CA ILE A 240 -30.50 -17.73 39.13
C ILE A 240 -30.94 -19.18 39.38
N ILE A 241 -30.03 -20.15 39.22
CA ILE A 241 -30.30 -21.57 39.47
C ILE A 241 -30.72 -21.78 40.93
N LEU A 242 -29.96 -21.24 41.88
CA LEU A 242 -30.26 -21.34 43.31
C LEU A 242 -31.60 -20.69 43.67
N ALA A 243 -31.92 -19.53 43.10
CA ALA A 243 -33.20 -18.86 43.32
C ALA A 243 -34.38 -19.72 42.84
N ILE A 244 -34.25 -20.40 41.71
CA ILE A 244 -35.26 -21.35 41.21
C ILE A 244 -35.42 -22.52 42.18
N PHE A 245 -34.31 -23.16 42.59
CA PHE A 245 -34.37 -24.28 43.55
C PHE A 245 -34.98 -23.87 44.90
N ALA A 246 -34.62 -22.70 45.43
CA ALA A 246 -35.20 -22.17 46.66
C ALA A 246 -36.71 -21.90 46.50
N GLY A 247 -37.14 -21.36 45.35
CA GLY A 247 -38.56 -21.16 45.04
C GLY A 247 -39.36 -22.45 44.95
N LEU A 248 -38.77 -23.52 44.38
CA LEU A 248 -39.34 -24.87 44.36
C LEU A 248 -39.44 -25.46 45.77
N GLN A 249 -38.37 -25.36 46.58
CA GLN A 249 -38.34 -25.87 47.95
C GLN A 249 -39.36 -25.17 48.86
N ALA A 250 -39.51 -23.85 48.71
CA ALA A 250 -40.47 -23.05 49.45
C ALA A 250 -41.93 -23.26 48.99
N LYS A 251 -42.18 -24.12 47.99
CA LYS A 251 -43.48 -24.34 47.33
C LYS A 251 -44.12 -23.07 46.77
N ILE A 252 -43.32 -22.04 46.50
CA ILE A 252 -43.77 -20.78 45.86
C ILE A 252 -43.98 -21.03 44.36
N ILE A 253 -43.23 -21.98 43.79
CA ILE A 253 -43.34 -22.41 42.41
C ILE A 253 -43.89 -23.85 42.42
N GLU A 254 -45.16 -24.04 42.06
CA GLU A 254 -45.76 -25.37 41.93
C GLU A 254 -45.50 -25.95 40.53
N THR A 255 -44.66 -26.98 40.46
CA THR A 255 -44.46 -27.76 39.23
C THR A 255 -45.29 -29.04 39.29
N SER A 256 -46.04 -29.34 38.21
CA SER A 256 -46.82 -30.59 38.11
C SER A 256 -45.94 -31.86 38.14
N TYR A 257 -44.62 -31.72 37.96
CA TYR A 257 -43.65 -32.80 38.09
C TYR A 257 -42.95 -32.71 39.45
N LYS A 258 -43.05 -33.76 40.27
CA LYS A 258 -42.23 -33.93 41.47
C LYS A 258 -40.80 -34.24 41.04
N ILE A 259 -39.94 -33.23 40.99
CA ILE A 259 -38.51 -33.45 40.73
C ILE A 259 -37.92 -34.13 41.97
N ASN A 260 -37.47 -35.38 41.81
CA ASN A 260 -36.81 -36.11 42.89
C ASN A 260 -35.37 -35.59 43.02
N LEU A 261 -35.11 -34.82 44.08
CA LEU A 261 -33.83 -34.14 44.31
C LEU A 261 -32.67 -35.14 44.45
N ASP A 262 -32.93 -36.34 44.98
CA ASP A 262 -31.91 -37.37 45.21
C ASP A 262 -31.20 -37.76 43.91
N ARG A 263 -31.97 -37.88 42.82
CA ARG A 263 -31.45 -38.27 41.51
C ARG A 263 -30.58 -37.16 40.87
N VAL A 264 -30.84 -35.90 41.22
CA VAL A 264 -30.05 -34.75 40.75
C VAL A 264 -28.75 -34.64 41.53
N ILE A 265 -28.80 -34.88 42.85
CA ILE A 265 -27.62 -34.88 43.72
C ILE A 265 -26.67 -36.02 43.33
N ASP A 266 -27.18 -37.23 43.07
CA ASP A 266 -26.37 -38.37 42.60
C ASP A 266 -25.70 -38.09 41.25
N TRP A 267 -26.38 -37.38 40.35
CA TRP A 267 -25.82 -37.00 39.06
C TRP A 267 -24.71 -35.95 39.20
N VAL A 268 -24.86 -34.96 40.08
CA VAL A 268 -23.83 -33.94 40.33
C VAL A 268 -22.60 -34.54 41.03
N LEU A 269 -22.80 -35.46 41.98
CA LEU A 269 -21.70 -36.14 42.68
C LEU A 269 -20.91 -37.11 41.77
N SER A 270 -21.52 -37.62 40.70
CA SER A 270 -20.81 -38.46 39.71
C SER A 270 -20.01 -37.67 38.66
N LEU A 271 -20.12 -36.34 38.67
CA LEU A 271 -19.42 -35.42 37.77
C LEU A 271 -18.25 -34.67 38.44
N ILE A 272 -18.06 -34.83 39.75
CA ILE A 272 -16.89 -34.39 40.54
C ILE A 272 -15.90 -35.56 40.64
#